data_AF-A0A478FR34-F1
#
_entry.id   AF-A0A478FR34-F1
#
_cell.length_a   1.000
_cell.length_b   1.000
_cell.length_c   1.000
_cell.angle_alpha   90.00
_cell.angle_beta   90.00
_cell.angle_gamma   90.00
#
_symmetry.space_group_name_H-M   'P 1'
#
loop_
_entity.id
_entity.type
_entity.pdbx_description
1 polymer ?
#
loop_
_entity_poly.entity_id
_entity_poly.type
_entity_poly.pdbx_seq_one_letter_code
_entity_poly.pdbx_strand_id
1 'polypeptide(L)'
;MLTESKITIAIATGGGNATLGVSINEFLKVYLLKKEEFEEIVALDNSSIGTTIPSRKKISTVSFNPESKRSFDPRSRQDKPSTIDYSGYKSHVISQVKHIAQHRNKVVVWNQNQNWWDSVYEQRMYMIKNQDFSSKEVQFQKGYSTVTVWYLNKPVYMNQFCELLTWNSYQFKDYEDLFWLVCTTDGKNPNEKNPDSRISFAEKAKFPTEKPQEKEIIYMTLAQAKKKTSDIENIKVKEKDKYVVYDWKPEWWEWSYQYRWKKDKSEENSAFPLSKKFTEIEKGWDENLNNAKSLNTACKEFYEANNPTKEEIEDSWRYCSVLGKETN
;
A
#
# COMPACT_ATOMS: atom_id res chain seq x y z
N MET A 1 -6.89 -14.08 -68.30
CA MET A 1 -6.00 -15.26 -68.15
C MET A 1 -4.58 -14.75 -68.39
N LEU A 2 -3.63 -14.72 -67.46
CA LEU A 2 -3.47 -15.34 -66.14
C LEU A 2 -3.50 -14.32 -64.98
N THR A 3 -3.72 -14.87 -63.80
CA THR A 3 -4.02 -14.35 -62.46
C THR A 3 -2.76 -14.03 -61.63
N GLU A 4 -2.93 -13.16 -60.61
CA GLU A 4 -2.09 -12.99 -59.39
C GLU A 4 -0.68 -12.37 -59.56
N SER A 5 -0.12 -11.55 -58.66
CA SER A 5 -0.29 -11.43 -57.21
C SER A 5 -0.06 -9.99 -56.73
N LYS A 6 -1.00 -9.42 -55.94
CA LYS A 6 -0.73 -8.20 -55.16
C LYS A 6 -0.08 -8.60 -53.84
N ILE A 7 1.24 -8.56 -53.78
CA ILE A 7 2.00 -8.74 -52.55
C ILE A 7 1.99 -7.41 -51.79
N THR A 8 1.21 -7.33 -50.71
CA THR A 8 1.25 -6.21 -49.75
C THR A 8 2.04 -6.68 -48.54
N ILE A 9 3.28 -6.18 -48.37
CA ILE A 9 4.13 -6.50 -47.21
C ILE A 9 4.05 -5.31 -46.25
N ALA A 10 3.30 -5.48 -45.16
CA ALA A 10 3.33 -4.57 -44.02
C ALA A 10 4.52 -4.97 -43.13
N ILE A 11 5.58 -4.16 -43.09
CA ILE A 11 6.74 -4.41 -42.22
C ILE A 11 6.62 -3.50 -41.00
N ALA A 12 6.13 -4.07 -39.89
CA ALA A 12 6.28 -3.53 -38.56
C ALA A 12 6.81 -4.65 -37.65
N THR A 13 8.14 -4.76 -37.57
CA THR A 13 8.84 -5.44 -36.48
C THR A 13 10.31 -5.00 -36.50
N GLY A 14 10.62 -4.05 -35.61
CA GLY A 14 11.96 -3.54 -35.38
C GLY A 14 12.84 -4.60 -34.71
N GLY A 15 14.10 -4.67 -35.14
CA GLY A 15 15.14 -5.53 -34.57
C GLY A 15 15.84 -6.44 -35.59
N GLY A 16 15.10 -7.00 -36.57
CA GLY A 16 15.66 -7.90 -37.58
C GLY A 16 15.81 -7.33 -39.00
N ASN A 17 15.37 -6.07 -39.23
CA ASN A 17 15.09 -5.57 -40.58
C ASN A 17 16.15 -4.65 -41.22
N ALA A 18 17.26 -4.34 -40.55
CA ALA A 18 18.34 -3.61 -41.22
C ALA A 18 19.01 -4.49 -42.28
N THR A 19 19.24 -5.77 -41.97
CA THR A 19 19.85 -6.72 -42.90
C THR A 19 18.89 -7.11 -44.02
N LEU A 20 17.62 -7.43 -43.68
CA LEU A 20 16.61 -7.84 -44.67
C LEU A 20 16.17 -6.69 -45.60
N GLY A 21 16.05 -5.46 -45.08
CA GLY A 21 15.70 -4.29 -45.90
C GLY A 21 16.78 -3.94 -46.92
N VAL A 22 18.06 -4.05 -46.53
CA VAL A 22 19.20 -3.86 -47.44
C VAL A 22 19.27 -5.01 -48.45
N SER A 23 19.11 -6.26 -48.02
CA SER A 23 19.13 -7.42 -48.93
C SER A 23 18.01 -7.40 -49.97
N ILE A 24 16.79 -6.98 -49.60
CA ILE A 24 15.65 -6.89 -50.53
C ILE A 24 15.85 -5.74 -51.53
N ASN A 25 16.37 -4.59 -51.08
CA ASN A 25 16.67 -3.46 -51.95
C ASN A 25 17.77 -3.80 -52.97
N GLU A 26 18.83 -4.50 -52.55
CA GLU A 26 19.91 -4.94 -53.44
C GLU A 26 19.45 -6.04 -54.41
N PHE A 27 18.64 -7.00 -53.96
CA PHE A 27 18.05 -8.00 -54.84
C PHE A 27 17.15 -7.36 -55.91
N LEU A 28 16.35 -6.35 -55.55
CA LEU A 28 15.51 -5.61 -56.50
C LEU A 28 16.34 -4.77 -57.47
N LYS A 29 17.44 -4.14 -57.04
CA LYS A 29 18.34 -3.40 -57.94
C LYS A 29 19.02 -4.31 -58.97
N VAL A 30 19.53 -5.46 -58.54
CA VAL A 30 20.16 -6.44 -59.43
C VAL A 30 19.14 -7.01 -60.42
N TYR A 31 17.94 -7.34 -59.94
CA TYR A 31 16.92 -8.01 -60.75
C TYR A 31 16.17 -7.05 -61.70
N LEU A 32 15.90 -5.80 -61.29
CA LEU A 32 15.13 -4.84 -62.09
C LEU A 32 16.01 -3.88 -62.91
N LEU A 33 17.22 -3.55 -62.45
CA LEU A 33 18.02 -2.47 -63.05
C LEU A 33 19.31 -2.93 -63.72
N LYS A 34 19.71 -4.22 -63.61
CA LYS A 34 20.94 -4.79 -64.23
C LYS A 34 22.18 -3.90 -64.08
N LYS A 35 22.32 -3.19 -62.95
CA LYS A 35 23.49 -2.35 -62.69
C LYS A 35 24.49 -3.14 -61.84
N GLU A 36 25.61 -3.50 -62.46
CA GLU A 36 26.80 -4.05 -61.79
C GLU A 36 27.73 -2.91 -61.35
N GLU A 37 27.33 -2.12 -60.36
CA GLU A 37 28.28 -1.24 -59.68
C GLU A 37 28.09 -1.34 -58.17
N PHE A 38 29.11 -1.88 -57.50
CA PHE A 38 29.24 -1.93 -56.05
C PHE A 38 29.70 -0.55 -55.56
N GLU A 39 28.78 0.23 -54.99
CA GLU A 39 29.14 1.35 -54.11
C GLU A 39 29.27 0.83 -52.66
N GLU A 40 30.32 1.27 -51.99
CA GLU A 40 30.68 0.90 -50.63
C GLU A 40 29.59 1.36 -49.64
N ILE A 41 29.03 0.41 -48.90
CA ILE A 41 27.96 0.64 -47.94
C ILE A 41 28.51 1.47 -46.78
N VAL A 42 28.22 2.77 -46.76
CA VAL A 42 28.42 3.59 -45.56
C VAL A 42 27.45 3.08 -44.49
N ALA A 43 28.00 2.43 -43.47
CA ALA A 43 27.25 2.05 -42.28
C ALA A 43 26.76 3.34 -41.58
N LEU A 44 25.49 3.68 -41.80
CA LEU A 44 24.81 4.71 -41.03
C LEU A 44 24.80 4.28 -39.56
N ASP A 45 25.51 5.04 -38.72
CA ASP A 45 25.51 4.87 -37.28
C ASP A 45 24.10 5.14 -36.75
N ASN A 46 23.38 4.05 -36.46
CA ASN A 46 22.02 4.04 -35.92
C ASN A 46 21.99 4.19 -34.38
N SER A 47 23.07 4.69 -33.77
CA SER A 47 23.15 4.96 -32.32
C SER A 47 21.98 5.82 -31.80
N SER A 48 21.39 6.67 -32.63
CA SER A 48 20.23 7.50 -32.28
C SER A 48 18.89 6.74 -32.22
N ILE A 49 18.70 5.64 -32.94
CA ILE A 49 17.44 4.86 -32.93
C ILE A 49 17.27 4.09 -31.62
N GLY A 50 18.37 3.70 -30.97
CA GLY A 50 18.35 3.07 -29.64
C GLY A 50 17.82 3.97 -28.52
N THR A 51 17.74 5.29 -28.74
CA THR A 51 17.29 6.25 -27.72
C THR A 51 15.81 6.61 -27.82
N THR A 52 15.14 6.26 -28.91
CA THR A 52 13.72 6.61 -29.09
C THR A 52 12.84 5.49 -28.52
N ILE A 53 12.73 5.42 -27.19
CA ILE A 53 11.82 4.49 -26.52
C ILE A 53 10.38 4.94 -26.84
N PRO A 54 9.58 4.15 -27.58
CA PRO A 54 8.21 4.53 -27.91
C PRO A 54 7.37 4.62 -26.63
N SER A 55 6.62 5.71 -26.45
CA SER A 55 5.81 5.87 -25.24
C SER A 55 4.52 5.04 -25.32
N ARG A 56 4.22 4.26 -24.28
CA ARG A 56 2.95 3.52 -24.14
C ARG A 56 1.76 4.47 -24.32
N LYS A 57 0.76 4.08 -25.11
CA LYS A 57 -0.51 4.84 -25.21
C LYS A 57 -1.25 4.70 -23.88
N LYS A 58 -1.26 5.76 -23.08
CA LYS A 58 -1.82 5.74 -21.73
C LYS A 58 -3.29 6.09 -21.76
N ILE A 59 -4.13 5.22 -21.23
CA ILE A 59 -5.53 5.57 -20.93
C ILE A 59 -5.50 6.51 -19.72
N SER A 60 -6.41 7.49 -19.66
CA SER A 60 -6.50 8.38 -18.51
C SER A 60 -6.69 7.57 -17.23
N THR A 61 -5.82 7.74 -16.22
CA THR A 61 -5.97 6.99 -14.97
C THR A 61 -7.09 7.55 -14.12
N VAL A 62 -7.93 6.64 -13.65
CA VAL A 62 -8.93 6.94 -12.64
C VAL A 62 -8.28 7.24 -11.29
N SER A 63 -8.70 8.33 -10.67
CA SER A 63 -8.24 8.79 -9.37
C SER A 63 -9.42 9.15 -8.48
N PHE A 64 -9.15 9.36 -7.19
CA PHE A 64 -10.17 9.83 -6.26
C PHE A 64 -10.59 11.27 -6.58
N ASN A 65 -11.79 11.66 -6.15
CA ASN A 65 -12.22 13.05 -6.19
C ASN A 65 -11.43 13.87 -5.13
N PRO A 66 -10.57 14.83 -5.52
CA PRO A 66 -9.76 15.59 -4.57
C PRO A 66 -10.57 16.33 -3.51
N GLU A 67 -11.77 16.80 -3.84
CA GLU A 67 -12.66 17.52 -2.91
C GLU A 67 -13.25 16.60 -1.83
N SER A 68 -13.27 15.29 -2.08
CA SER A 68 -13.76 14.30 -1.11
C SER A 68 -12.71 13.88 -0.08
N LYS A 69 -11.44 14.27 -0.29
CA LYS A 69 -10.32 13.87 0.54
C LYS A 69 -10.41 14.53 1.91
N ARG A 70 -10.40 13.71 2.96
CA ARG A 70 -10.39 14.15 4.36
C ARG A 70 -9.48 13.29 5.21
N SER A 71 -8.91 13.90 6.24
CA SER A 71 -8.12 13.19 7.25
C SER A 71 -9.01 12.22 8.03
N PHE A 72 -8.49 11.03 8.32
CA PHE A 72 -9.14 9.99 9.08
C PHE A 72 -8.19 9.42 10.12
N ASP A 73 -8.58 9.43 11.40
CA ASP A 73 -7.81 8.76 12.44
C ASP A 73 -8.11 7.25 12.36
N PRO A 74 -7.13 6.40 12.00
CA PRO A 74 -7.34 4.96 11.90
C PRO A 74 -7.74 4.33 13.22
N ARG A 75 -7.60 5.04 14.35
CA ARG A 75 -8.04 4.61 15.68
C ARG A 75 -9.54 4.78 15.92
N SER A 76 -10.17 5.71 15.20
CA SER A 76 -11.52 6.16 15.47
C SER A 76 -12.57 5.08 15.22
N ARG A 77 -13.48 4.89 16.19
CA ARG A 77 -14.63 3.98 16.11
C ARG A 77 -15.91 4.72 16.48
N GLN A 78 -17.03 4.27 15.90
CA GLN A 78 -18.35 4.84 16.18
C GLN A 78 -18.90 4.35 17.53
N ASP A 79 -18.61 3.11 17.90
CA ASP A 79 -19.07 2.53 19.16
C ASP A 79 -18.33 3.13 20.35
N LYS A 80 -19.10 3.69 21.29
CA LYS A 80 -18.58 4.29 22.52
C LYS A 80 -18.66 3.26 23.66
N PRO A 81 -17.52 2.71 24.12
CA PRO A 81 -17.54 1.77 25.24
C PRO A 81 -17.69 2.52 26.57
N SER A 82 -18.12 1.80 27.60
CA SER A 82 -18.07 2.30 28.98
C SER A 82 -16.63 2.50 29.44
N THR A 83 -16.36 3.59 30.16
CA THR A 83 -15.03 3.94 30.68
C THR A 83 -14.98 3.88 32.21
N ILE A 84 -13.78 3.94 32.79
CA ILE A 84 -13.58 3.82 34.25
C ILE A 84 -14.33 4.89 35.04
N ASP A 85 -14.60 6.04 34.44
CA ASP A 85 -15.36 7.14 35.05
C ASP A 85 -16.88 6.93 35.00
N TYR A 86 -17.34 5.83 34.41
CA TYR A 86 -18.75 5.47 34.37
C TYR A 86 -19.28 5.21 35.79
N SER A 87 -20.43 5.80 36.13
CA SER A 87 -21.05 5.74 37.46
C SER A 87 -21.28 4.32 38.01
N GLY A 88 -21.42 3.31 37.13
CA GLY A 88 -21.57 1.90 37.52
C GLY A 88 -20.25 1.15 37.73
N TYR A 89 -19.10 1.76 37.47
CA TYR A 89 -17.79 1.11 37.62
C TYR A 89 -17.27 1.24 39.05
N LYS A 90 -17.05 0.09 39.72
CA LYS A 90 -16.62 0.03 41.14
C LYS A 90 -15.42 -0.90 41.38
N SER A 91 -14.71 -1.32 40.34
CA SER A 91 -13.66 -2.34 40.43
C SER A 91 -12.38 -1.84 41.12
N HIS A 92 -12.04 -0.56 40.94
CA HIS A 92 -10.77 0.01 41.42
C HIS A 92 -11.02 1.02 42.53
N VAL A 93 -10.23 0.95 43.60
CA VAL A 93 -10.17 2.06 44.57
C VAL A 93 -9.37 3.22 43.98
N ILE A 94 -9.70 4.45 44.38
CA ILE A 94 -9.12 5.69 43.82
C ILE A 94 -7.58 5.69 43.86
N SER A 95 -6.97 5.05 44.86
CA SER A 95 -5.51 4.95 45.01
C SER A 95 -4.85 4.11 43.93
N GLN A 96 -5.50 3.04 43.45
CA GLN A 96 -4.97 2.13 42.44
C GLN A 96 -4.90 2.80 41.05
N VAL A 97 -5.83 3.70 40.78
CA VAL A 97 -5.96 4.43 39.51
C VAL A 97 -5.49 5.88 39.61
N LYS A 98 -4.58 6.18 40.55
CA LYS A 98 -4.09 7.54 40.80
C LYS A 98 -3.22 8.04 39.64
N HIS A 99 -2.39 7.19 39.05
CA HIS A 99 -1.49 7.56 37.94
C HIS A 99 -2.23 7.92 36.64
N ILE A 100 -3.45 7.42 36.47
CA ILE A 100 -4.33 7.74 35.33
C ILE A 100 -5.50 8.65 35.71
N ALA A 101 -5.48 9.26 36.90
CA ALA A 101 -6.67 9.87 37.50
C ALA A 101 -7.36 10.92 36.63
N GLN A 102 -6.58 11.77 35.97
CA GLN A 102 -7.09 12.86 35.14
C GLN A 102 -7.71 12.38 33.82
N HIS A 103 -7.46 11.12 33.44
CA HIS A 103 -7.82 10.57 32.13
C HIS A 103 -8.66 9.28 32.22
N ARG A 104 -9.21 8.97 33.41
CA ARG A 104 -10.03 7.75 33.63
C ARG A 104 -11.24 7.68 32.70
N ASN A 105 -11.81 8.82 32.36
CA ASN A 105 -12.92 8.95 31.42
C ASN A 105 -12.57 8.50 30.00
N LYS A 106 -11.28 8.32 29.67
CA LYS A 106 -10.82 7.78 28.40
C LYS A 106 -10.53 6.29 28.46
N VAL A 107 -10.25 5.73 29.63
CA VAL A 107 -9.82 4.33 29.78
C VAL A 107 -11.03 3.40 29.80
N VAL A 108 -11.03 2.40 28.91
CA VAL A 108 -12.15 1.48 28.74
C VAL A 108 -12.22 0.47 29.87
N VAL A 109 -13.44 0.19 30.34
CA VAL A 109 -13.67 -0.82 31.37
C VAL A 109 -13.28 -2.21 30.83
N TRP A 110 -12.33 -2.84 31.52
CA TRP A 110 -11.72 -4.10 31.07
C TRP A 110 -12.68 -5.29 31.06
N ASN A 111 -13.57 -5.39 32.06
CA ASN A 111 -14.49 -6.52 32.21
C ASN A 111 -15.83 -6.31 31.49
N GLN A 112 -15.96 -5.21 30.73
CA GLN A 112 -17.13 -4.89 29.92
C GLN A 112 -16.70 -4.67 28.47
N ASN A 113 -17.66 -4.38 27.58
CA ASN A 113 -17.40 -3.97 26.21
C ASN A 113 -16.70 -5.04 25.34
N GLN A 114 -17.03 -6.34 25.51
CA GLN A 114 -16.41 -7.42 24.73
C GLN A 114 -16.36 -7.13 23.23
N ASN A 115 -17.50 -6.76 22.63
CA ASN A 115 -17.58 -6.43 21.20
C ASN A 115 -16.62 -5.30 20.81
N TRP A 116 -16.47 -4.30 21.67
CA TRP A 116 -15.54 -3.20 21.42
C TRP A 116 -14.09 -3.71 21.44
N TRP A 117 -13.70 -4.46 22.49
CA TRP A 117 -12.36 -5.04 22.63
C TRP A 117 -11.97 -5.93 21.46
N ASP A 118 -12.90 -6.79 21.01
CA ASP A 118 -12.68 -7.65 19.85
C ASP A 118 -12.59 -6.83 18.55
N SER A 119 -13.43 -5.79 18.41
CA SER A 119 -13.43 -4.94 17.21
C SER A 119 -12.16 -4.09 17.04
N VAL A 120 -11.56 -3.63 18.14
CA VAL A 120 -10.36 -2.78 18.12
C VAL A 120 -9.06 -3.57 18.07
N TYR A 121 -9.11 -4.88 18.33
CA TYR A 121 -7.94 -5.76 18.38
C TYR A 121 -7.11 -5.68 17.10
N GLU A 122 -7.68 -6.00 15.93
CA GLU A 122 -6.94 -6.03 14.66
C GLU A 122 -6.30 -4.69 14.32
N GLN A 123 -7.06 -3.62 14.52
CA GLN A 123 -6.65 -2.26 14.23
C GLN A 123 -5.47 -1.82 15.12
N ARG A 124 -5.49 -2.19 16.40
CA ARG A 124 -4.42 -1.90 17.36
C ARG A 124 -3.22 -2.80 17.14
N MET A 125 -3.44 -4.07 16.82
CA MET A 125 -2.37 -5.00 16.48
C MET A 125 -1.60 -4.53 15.26
N TYR A 126 -2.28 -3.97 14.26
CA TYR A 126 -1.60 -3.33 13.13
C TYR A 126 -0.64 -2.24 13.61
N MET A 127 -1.09 -1.33 14.48
CA MET A 127 -0.26 -0.24 15.01
C MET A 127 0.91 -0.76 15.84
N ILE A 128 0.67 -1.73 16.73
CA ILE A 128 1.70 -2.38 17.57
C ILE A 128 2.78 -3.04 16.71
N LYS A 129 2.38 -3.73 15.64
CA LYS A 129 3.32 -4.39 14.74
C LYS A 129 4.14 -3.40 13.91
N ASN A 130 3.55 -2.27 13.54
CA ASN A 130 4.10 -1.33 12.56
C ASN A 130 4.73 -0.07 13.14
N GLN A 131 4.61 0.23 14.43
CA GLN A 131 5.21 1.42 15.05
C GLN A 131 6.26 1.04 16.09
N ASP A 132 7.21 1.95 16.32
CA ASP A 132 8.20 1.82 17.39
C ASP A 132 7.62 2.27 18.73
N PHE A 133 7.58 1.35 19.70
CA PHE A 133 7.19 1.63 21.08
C PHE A 133 8.41 1.55 21.99
N SER A 134 8.46 2.45 22.98
CA SER A 134 9.45 2.38 24.05
C SER A 134 9.11 1.33 25.11
N SER A 135 7.87 0.87 25.13
CA SER A 135 7.41 -0.22 26.00
C SER A 135 8.11 -1.54 25.71
N LYS A 136 8.20 -2.39 26.74
CA LYS A 136 8.58 -3.79 26.58
C LYS A 136 7.57 -4.52 25.69
N GLU A 137 8.03 -5.57 25.00
CA GLU A 137 7.19 -6.36 24.12
C GLU A 137 6.10 -7.12 24.90
N VAL A 138 4.87 -7.11 24.37
CA VAL A 138 3.73 -7.84 24.91
C VAL A 138 3.10 -8.69 23.82
N GLN A 139 2.88 -9.97 24.12
CA GLN A 139 2.22 -10.89 23.20
C GLN A 139 0.70 -10.81 23.39
N PHE A 140 0.01 -10.11 22.50
CA PHE A 140 -1.45 -10.06 22.50
C PHE A 140 -2.07 -11.15 21.63
N GLN A 141 -2.92 -12.00 22.23
CA GLN A 141 -3.57 -13.07 21.48
C GLN A 141 -4.94 -12.67 20.90
N LYS A 142 -5.74 -11.88 21.61
CA LYS A 142 -7.10 -11.43 21.23
C LYS A 142 -7.53 -10.18 22.01
N GLY A 143 -8.71 -9.65 21.69
CA GLY A 143 -9.31 -8.49 22.35
C GLY A 143 -9.74 -8.72 23.79
N TYR A 144 -10.63 -9.69 24.04
CA TYR A 144 -11.33 -9.83 25.33
C TYR A 144 -11.22 -11.19 26.01
N SER A 145 -11.01 -11.18 27.34
CA SER A 145 -11.16 -12.34 28.23
C SER A 145 -11.63 -11.92 29.62
N THR A 146 -12.44 -12.75 30.28
CA THR A 146 -12.92 -12.52 31.66
C THR A 146 -11.90 -12.92 32.73
N VAL A 147 -10.82 -13.60 32.35
CA VAL A 147 -9.80 -14.10 33.29
C VAL A 147 -8.84 -12.99 33.69
N THR A 148 -8.53 -12.86 34.97
CA THR A 148 -7.50 -11.93 35.46
C THR A 148 -6.10 -12.48 35.22
N VAL A 149 -5.16 -11.59 34.92
CA VAL A 149 -3.72 -11.92 34.82
C VAL A 149 -2.92 -11.10 35.83
N TRP A 150 -1.84 -11.69 36.31
CA TRP A 150 -0.93 -11.05 37.28
C TRP A 150 0.41 -10.63 36.65
N TYR A 151 0.72 -11.13 35.46
CA TYR A 151 2.01 -10.94 34.78
C TYR A 151 1.81 -10.87 33.26
N LEU A 152 2.72 -10.15 32.57
CA LEU A 152 2.75 -9.97 31.11
C LEU A 152 3.76 -10.87 30.38
N ASN A 153 4.36 -11.84 31.07
CA ASN A 153 5.36 -12.76 30.51
C ASN A 153 4.77 -13.92 29.70
N LYS A 154 3.47 -13.87 29.40
CA LYS A 154 2.73 -14.87 28.64
C LYS A 154 1.79 -14.15 27.66
N PRO A 155 1.28 -14.83 26.63
CA PRO A 155 0.22 -14.28 25.80
C PRO A 155 -0.98 -13.82 26.64
N VAL A 156 -1.40 -12.56 26.45
CA VAL A 156 -2.53 -11.94 27.16
C VAL A 156 -3.56 -11.40 26.20
N TYR A 157 -4.78 -11.20 26.68
CA TYR A 157 -5.80 -10.43 25.98
C TYR A 157 -5.60 -8.93 26.22
N MET A 158 -6.01 -8.08 25.28
CA MET A 158 -5.84 -6.62 25.41
C MET A 158 -6.50 -6.06 26.67
N ASN A 159 -7.71 -6.52 26.99
CA ASN A 159 -8.41 -6.07 28.19
C ASN A 159 -7.70 -6.50 29.49
N GLN A 160 -7.07 -7.67 29.51
CA GLN A 160 -6.28 -8.17 30.66
C GLN A 160 -5.04 -7.32 30.91
N PHE A 161 -4.33 -6.95 29.84
CA PHE A 161 -3.22 -6.01 29.89
C PHE A 161 -3.67 -4.66 30.45
N CYS A 162 -4.79 -4.14 29.97
CA CYS A 162 -5.34 -2.88 30.45
C CYS A 162 -5.74 -2.94 31.91
N GLU A 163 -6.35 -4.04 32.37
CA GLU A 163 -6.64 -4.22 33.78
C GLU A 163 -5.35 -4.16 34.59
N LEU A 164 -4.36 -4.99 34.25
CA LEU A 164 -3.10 -5.07 34.98
C LEU A 164 -2.42 -3.71 35.20
N LEU A 165 -2.31 -2.93 34.13
CA LEU A 165 -1.66 -1.63 34.18
C LEU A 165 -2.52 -0.52 34.77
N THR A 166 -3.85 -0.72 34.80
CA THR A 166 -4.78 0.20 35.46
C THR A 166 -4.58 0.18 36.98
N TRP A 167 -4.29 -0.98 37.59
CA TRP A 167 -4.03 -1.06 39.04
C TRP A 167 -2.55 -1.02 39.43
N ASN A 168 -1.62 -1.31 38.50
CA ASN A 168 -0.19 -1.35 38.77
C ASN A 168 0.56 -0.14 38.20
N SER A 169 0.66 0.93 38.99
CA SER A 169 1.36 2.16 38.60
C SER A 169 2.86 1.98 38.28
N TYR A 170 3.52 0.98 38.87
CA TYR A 170 4.92 0.71 38.60
C TYR A 170 5.10 0.08 37.22
N GLN A 171 4.32 -0.97 36.91
CA GLN A 171 4.36 -1.58 35.59
C GLN A 171 3.83 -0.62 34.51
N PHE A 172 2.84 0.22 34.81
CA PHE A 172 2.33 1.22 33.86
C PHE A 172 3.46 2.04 33.22
N LYS A 173 4.48 2.45 33.97
CA LYS A 173 5.59 3.25 33.44
C LYS A 173 6.40 2.51 32.37
N ASP A 174 6.57 1.21 32.52
CA ASP A 174 7.28 0.36 31.55
C ASP A 174 6.47 0.10 30.28
N TYR A 175 5.17 0.39 30.30
CA TYR A 175 4.21 0.06 29.25
C TYR A 175 3.35 1.26 28.81
N GLU A 176 3.76 2.50 29.13
CA GLU A 176 2.88 3.66 29.08
C GLU A 176 2.35 3.97 27.66
N ASP A 177 3.23 3.96 26.66
CA ASP A 177 2.82 4.27 25.28
C ASP A 177 1.86 3.20 24.71
N LEU A 178 2.10 1.93 25.03
CA LEU A 178 1.24 0.82 24.67
C LEU A 178 -0.09 0.84 25.44
N PHE A 179 -0.06 1.22 26.72
CA PHE A 179 -1.26 1.41 27.53
C PHE A 179 -2.19 2.44 26.90
N TRP A 180 -1.67 3.60 26.51
CA TRP A 180 -2.52 4.64 25.93
C TRP A 180 -3.13 4.20 24.60
N LEU A 181 -2.39 3.46 23.76
CA LEU A 181 -2.91 2.91 22.52
C LEU A 181 -4.01 1.85 22.74
N VAL A 182 -3.78 0.93 23.68
CA VAL A 182 -4.61 -0.27 23.88
C VAL A 182 -5.75 -0.06 24.87
N CYS A 183 -5.64 0.87 25.81
CA CYS A 183 -6.58 0.94 26.93
C CYS A 183 -7.55 2.11 26.85
N THR A 184 -7.33 3.07 25.95
CA THR A 184 -8.22 4.23 25.80
C THR A 184 -9.25 4.07 24.69
N THR A 185 -10.30 4.89 24.71
CA THR A 185 -11.32 4.90 23.65
C THR A 185 -10.78 5.33 22.29
N ASP A 186 -9.85 6.29 22.27
CA ASP A 186 -9.30 6.91 21.06
C ASP A 186 -7.89 6.42 20.70
N GLY A 187 -7.28 5.59 21.56
CA GLY A 187 -5.91 5.11 21.41
C GLY A 187 -4.87 6.24 21.46
N LYS A 188 -5.17 7.36 22.13
CA LYS A 188 -4.29 8.55 22.22
C LYS A 188 -3.70 8.68 23.61
N ASN A 189 -2.42 9.00 23.68
CA ASN A 189 -1.81 9.47 24.91
C ASN A 189 -2.28 10.92 25.17
N PRO A 190 -3.06 11.18 26.22
CA PRO A 190 -3.58 12.51 26.51
C PRO A 190 -2.51 13.51 26.96
N ASN A 191 -1.32 13.03 27.35
CA ASN A 191 -0.20 13.86 27.78
C ASN A 191 0.80 14.14 26.63
N GLU A 192 0.58 13.57 25.45
CA GLU A 192 1.49 13.73 24.31
C GLU A 192 1.29 15.07 23.61
N LYS A 193 2.35 15.89 23.57
CA LYS A 193 2.31 17.23 22.98
C LYS A 193 2.36 17.24 21.45
N ASN A 194 2.83 16.17 20.81
CA ASN A 194 2.93 16.06 19.35
C ASN A 194 2.54 14.65 18.86
N PRO A 195 1.23 14.32 18.86
CA PRO A 195 0.75 13.00 18.47
C PRO A 195 1.08 12.65 17.00
N ASP A 196 1.25 13.66 16.14
CA ASP A 196 1.44 13.51 14.70
C ASP A 196 2.81 12.90 14.30
N SER A 197 3.76 12.96 15.23
CA SER A 197 5.11 12.42 15.06
C SER A 197 5.18 10.90 15.17
N ARG A 198 4.31 10.27 15.98
CA ARG A 198 4.36 8.84 16.32
C ARG A 198 3.22 8.02 15.74
N ILE A 199 2.08 8.66 15.50
CA ILE A 199 0.85 7.95 15.19
C ILE A 199 0.63 7.93 13.67
N SER A 200 0.21 6.77 13.15
CA SER A 200 -0.26 6.67 11.77
C SER A 200 -1.57 7.44 11.56
N PHE A 201 -1.66 8.19 10.46
CA PHE A 201 -2.92 8.82 10.02
C PHE A 201 -3.36 8.19 8.71
N ALA A 202 -4.65 8.16 8.46
CA ALA A 202 -5.18 7.68 7.19
C ALA A 202 -5.91 8.82 6.49
N GLU A 203 -6.13 8.62 5.20
CA GLU A 203 -6.99 9.47 4.40
C GLU A 203 -8.22 8.70 3.99
N LYS A 204 -9.31 9.43 3.82
CA LYS A 204 -10.57 8.90 3.34
C LYS A 204 -10.98 9.73 2.15
N ALA A 205 -11.27 9.09 1.03
CA ALA A 205 -11.70 9.75 -0.20
C ALA A 205 -12.69 8.87 -0.98
N LYS A 206 -13.42 9.49 -1.92
CA LYS A 206 -14.32 8.80 -2.84
C LYS A 206 -13.57 8.43 -4.11
N PHE A 207 -13.59 7.15 -4.44
CA PHE A 207 -12.97 6.58 -5.62
C PHE A 207 -14.04 6.10 -6.59
N PRO A 208 -13.89 6.37 -7.91
CA PRO A 208 -14.86 5.95 -8.90
C PRO A 208 -14.84 4.43 -9.08
N THR A 209 -16.00 3.81 -9.27
CA THR A 209 -16.16 2.39 -9.58
C THR A 209 -16.71 2.21 -11.00
N GLU A 210 -17.96 1.76 -11.14
CA GLU A 210 -18.70 1.69 -12.41
C GLU A 210 -19.62 2.91 -12.50
N LYS A 211 -19.59 3.67 -13.61
CA LYS A 211 -20.30 4.95 -13.70
C LYS A 211 -21.81 4.77 -13.39
N PRO A 212 -22.43 5.63 -12.56
CA PRO A 212 -21.90 6.81 -11.87
C PRO A 212 -21.50 6.57 -10.39
N GLN A 213 -21.19 5.33 -10.01
CA GLN A 213 -20.95 4.95 -8.61
C GLN A 213 -19.55 5.36 -8.14
N GLU A 214 -19.49 5.77 -6.87
CA GLU A 214 -18.25 6.02 -6.13
C GLU A 214 -18.28 5.23 -4.83
N LYS A 215 -17.10 4.78 -4.40
CA LYS A 215 -16.90 4.11 -3.12
C LYS A 215 -15.99 4.95 -2.24
N GLU A 216 -16.40 5.18 -1.00
CA GLU A 216 -15.51 5.78 0.00
C GLU A 216 -14.50 4.73 0.47
N ILE A 217 -13.21 5.03 0.33
CA ILE A 217 -12.11 4.15 0.72
C ILE A 217 -11.20 4.88 1.69
N ILE A 218 -10.82 4.18 2.76
CA ILE A 218 -9.79 4.62 3.72
C ILE A 218 -8.46 4.01 3.27
N TYR A 219 -7.47 4.83 3.02
CA TYR A 219 -6.13 4.41 2.62
C TYR A 219 -5.07 5.15 3.44
N MET A 220 -3.83 4.68 3.36
CA MET A 220 -2.71 5.24 4.10
C MET A 220 -1.48 5.19 3.21
N THR A 221 -0.72 6.29 3.17
CA THR A 221 0.54 6.32 2.42
C THR A 221 1.71 5.82 3.25
N LEU A 222 2.84 5.49 2.61
CA LEU A 222 4.04 5.02 3.32
C LEU A 222 4.54 6.06 4.35
N ALA A 223 4.48 7.35 4.02
CA ALA A 223 4.83 8.43 4.94
C ALA A 223 3.86 8.55 6.14
N GLN A 224 2.59 8.23 5.90
CA GLN A 224 1.54 8.28 6.89
C GLN A 224 1.51 7.06 7.82
N ALA A 225 2.02 5.92 7.38
CA ALA A 225 1.98 4.68 8.15
C ALA A 225 2.89 4.66 9.38
N LYS A 226 3.87 5.57 9.48
CA LYS A 226 4.83 5.65 10.60
C LYS A 226 5.43 4.28 10.93
N LYS A 227 5.83 3.56 9.88
CA LYS A 227 6.46 2.24 9.94
C LYS A 227 7.65 2.24 10.91
N LYS A 228 7.97 1.09 11.49
CA LYS A 228 9.15 0.91 12.34
C LYS A 228 10.40 1.33 11.59
N THR A 229 11.39 1.81 12.33
CA THR A 229 12.66 2.26 11.74
C THR A 229 13.29 1.17 10.86
N SER A 230 13.28 -0.08 11.33
CA SER A 230 13.77 -1.25 10.57
C SER A 230 13.02 -1.48 9.25
N ASP A 231 11.72 -1.21 9.22
CA ASP A 231 10.89 -1.43 8.04
C ASP A 231 11.05 -0.28 7.04
N ILE A 232 11.22 0.95 7.53
CA ILE A 232 11.47 2.14 6.71
C ILE A 232 12.80 2.04 5.96
N GLU A 233 13.82 1.44 6.57
CA GLU A 233 15.13 1.21 5.95
C GLU A 233 15.06 0.30 4.71
N ASN A 234 14.10 -0.62 4.69
CA ASN A 234 13.86 -1.50 3.54
C ASN A 234 13.16 -0.77 2.40
N ILE A 235 12.38 0.28 2.68
CA ILE A 235 11.65 1.07 1.67
C ILE A 235 12.59 2.05 0.96
N LYS A 236 12.90 1.75 -0.31
CA LYS A 236 13.81 2.48 -1.19
C LYS A 236 13.16 3.60 -2.00
N VAL A 237 11.83 3.57 -2.17
CA VAL A 237 11.10 4.65 -2.86
C VAL A 237 11.19 5.99 -2.10
N LYS A 238 11.39 7.08 -2.84
CA LYS A 238 11.58 8.43 -2.27
C LYS A 238 10.26 9.12 -1.96
N GLU A 239 9.27 9.00 -2.85
CA GLU A 239 7.97 9.68 -2.81
C GLU A 239 6.98 8.96 -1.87
N LYS A 240 7.41 8.71 -0.62
CA LYS A 240 6.66 7.93 0.38
C LYS A 240 5.27 8.51 0.68
N ASP A 241 5.05 9.79 0.44
CA ASP A 241 3.76 10.48 0.59
C ASP A 241 2.78 10.18 -0.56
N LYS A 242 3.23 9.56 -1.66
CA LYS A 242 2.40 9.22 -2.82
C LYS A 242 2.01 7.75 -2.90
N TYR A 243 2.83 6.86 -2.35
CA TYR A 243 2.62 5.42 -2.42
C TYR A 243 1.75 4.89 -1.28
N VAL A 244 0.79 4.01 -1.60
CA VAL A 244 -0.08 3.37 -0.60
C VAL A 244 0.67 2.24 0.10
N VAL A 245 0.47 2.14 1.41
CA VAL A 245 1.12 1.11 2.22
C VAL A 245 0.53 -0.28 1.92
N TYR A 246 1.41 -1.25 1.68
CA TYR A 246 1.10 -2.57 1.11
C TYR A 246 0.41 -3.53 2.07
N ASP A 247 0.48 -3.27 3.37
CA ASP A 247 -0.09 -4.13 4.42
C ASP A 247 -1.25 -3.47 5.17
N TRP A 248 -1.77 -2.34 4.66
CA TRP A 248 -2.97 -1.71 5.20
C TRP A 248 -4.16 -1.99 4.31
N LYS A 249 -5.10 -2.78 4.85
CA LYS A 249 -6.50 -2.92 4.40
C LYS A 249 -6.71 -3.30 2.92
N PRO A 250 -7.49 -4.36 2.62
CA PRO A 250 -7.65 -4.86 1.25
C PRO A 250 -8.36 -3.87 0.31
N GLU A 251 -9.17 -2.95 0.82
CA GLU A 251 -10.14 -2.20 0.01
C GLU A 251 -9.50 -1.33 -1.06
N TRP A 252 -8.38 -0.68 -0.77
CA TRP A 252 -7.69 0.16 -1.76
C TRP A 252 -6.99 -0.69 -2.83
N TRP A 253 -6.35 -1.78 -2.41
CA TRP A 253 -5.64 -2.71 -3.29
C TRP A 253 -6.57 -3.41 -4.26
N GLU A 254 -7.72 -3.87 -3.78
CA GLU A 254 -8.77 -4.41 -4.63
C GLU A 254 -9.35 -3.35 -5.58
N TRP A 255 -9.54 -2.12 -5.12
CA TRP A 255 -9.98 -1.03 -6.00
C TRP A 255 -8.96 -0.75 -7.12
N SER A 256 -7.67 -0.60 -6.79
CA SER A 256 -6.61 -0.34 -7.76
C SER A 256 -6.51 -1.48 -8.79
N TYR A 257 -6.59 -2.73 -8.32
CA TYR A 257 -6.60 -3.91 -9.17
C TYR A 257 -7.79 -3.92 -10.14
N GLN A 258 -9.02 -3.73 -9.65
CA GLN A 258 -10.21 -3.81 -10.49
C GLN A 258 -10.35 -2.63 -11.46
N TYR A 259 -10.05 -1.41 -11.02
CA TYR A 259 -10.38 -0.21 -11.78
C TYR A 259 -9.20 0.45 -12.49
N ARG A 260 -7.96 0.08 -12.16
CA ARG A 260 -6.77 0.50 -12.92
C ARG A 260 -6.19 -0.68 -13.68
N TRP A 261 -5.67 -1.67 -12.95
CA TRP A 261 -4.87 -2.75 -13.56
C TRP A 261 -5.69 -3.60 -14.55
N LYS A 262 -6.89 -4.06 -14.17
CA LYS A 262 -7.73 -4.86 -15.08
C LYS A 262 -8.16 -4.09 -16.32
N LYS A 263 -8.52 -2.82 -16.16
CA LYS A 263 -8.92 -1.96 -17.28
C LYS A 263 -7.76 -1.76 -18.25
N ASP A 264 -6.61 -1.36 -17.71
CA ASP A 264 -5.39 -1.17 -18.49
C ASP A 264 -4.99 -2.47 -19.21
N LYS A 265 -5.06 -3.64 -18.55
CA LYS A 265 -4.80 -4.95 -19.17
C LYS A 265 -5.82 -5.35 -20.23
N SER A 266 -7.11 -5.04 -20.04
CA SER A 266 -8.17 -5.36 -21.01
C SER A 266 -8.15 -4.47 -22.26
N GLU A 267 -7.63 -3.25 -22.13
CA GLU A 267 -7.51 -2.26 -23.21
C GLU A 267 -6.10 -2.26 -23.84
N GLU A 268 -5.22 -3.14 -23.36
CA GLU A 268 -3.83 -3.29 -23.81
C GLU A 268 -3.77 -3.87 -25.23
N ASN A 269 -3.80 -2.99 -26.23
CA ASN A 269 -3.55 -3.32 -27.64
C ASN A 269 -2.08 -3.07 -28.05
N SER A 270 -1.17 -2.98 -27.07
CA SER A 270 0.17 -2.38 -27.19
C SER A 270 1.26 -3.41 -27.49
N ALA A 271 2.25 -3.05 -28.31
CA ALA A 271 3.51 -3.77 -28.48
C ALA A 271 4.46 -3.67 -27.25
N PHE A 272 4.00 -3.06 -26.15
CA PHE A 272 4.75 -2.81 -24.92
C PHE A 272 3.95 -3.34 -23.74
N PRO A 273 4.28 -4.54 -23.24
CA PRO A 273 3.57 -5.17 -22.13
C PRO A 273 3.86 -4.47 -20.79
N LEU A 274 2.99 -4.70 -19.80
CA LEU A 274 3.31 -4.46 -18.39
C LEU A 274 4.71 -4.99 -18.04
N SER A 275 5.37 -4.37 -17.07
CA SER A 275 6.60 -4.90 -16.51
C SER A 275 6.35 -6.31 -15.93
N LYS A 276 7.40 -7.14 -15.91
CA LYS A 276 7.30 -8.56 -15.51
C LYS A 276 6.62 -8.77 -14.15
N LYS A 277 6.80 -7.84 -13.20
CA LYS A 277 6.15 -7.90 -11.88
C LYS A 277 4.64 -7.70 -11.95
N PHE A 278 4.15 -6.90 -12.90
CA PHE A 278 2.75 -6.54 -13.01
C PHE A 278 1.99 -7.35 -14.06
N THR A 279 2.66 -8.12 -14.94
CA THR A 279 2.01 -8.97 -15.94
C THR A 279 1.18 -10.10 -15.33
N GLU A 280 1.67 -10.68 -14.24
CA GLU A 280 1.16 -11.92 -13.63
C GLU A 280 0.16 -11.69 -12.48
N ILE A 281 -0.26 -10.44 -12.25
CA ILE A 281 -1.21 -10.13 -11.17
C ILE A 281 -2.57 -10.79 -11.43
N GLU A 282 -3.10 -11.46 -10.42
CA GLU A 282 -4.39 -12.18 -10.45
C GLU A 282 -5.38 -11.64 -9.42
N LYS A 283 -4.92 -10.90 -8.40
CA LYS A 283 -5.77 -10.33 -7.34
C LYS A 283 -5.19 -9.02 -6.78
N GLY A 284 -6.01 -8.23 -6.10
CA GLY A 284 -5.55 -7.01 -5.45
C GLY A 284 -4.77 -7.26 -4.16
N TRP A 285 -5.27 -8.19 -3.31
CA TRP A 285 -4.79 -8.35 -1.95
C TRP A 285 -4.25 -9.76 -1.61
N ASP A 286 -3.13 -9.80 -0.91
CA ASP A 286 -2.63 -10.96 -0.17
C ASP A 286 -2.27 -10.58 1.26
N GLU A 287 -2.99 -11.16 2.22
CA GLU A 287 -2.81 -10.90 3.66
C GLU A 287 -1.39 -11.26 4.14
N ASN A 288 -0.81 -12.31 3.57
CA ASN A 288 0.49 -12.84 3.98
C ASN A 288 1.67 -12.26 3.21
N LEU A 289 1.43 -11.45 2.18
CA LEU A 289 2.45 -10.86 1.31
C LEU A 289 3.43 -11.89 0.69
N ASN A 290 2.93 -13.10 0.45
CA ASN A 290 3.73 -14.22 -0.07
C ASN A 290 3.37 -14.56 -1.52
N ASN A 291 2.23 -14.07 -2.01
CA ASN A 291 1.79 -14.32 -3.37
C ASN A 291 2.23 -13.18 -4.30
N ALA A 292 3.28 -13.42 -5.09
CA ALA A 292 3.76 -12.48 -6.11
C ALA A 292 2.69 -12.06 -7.14
N LYS A 293 1.62 -12.86 -7.31
CA LYS A 293 0.47 -12.55 -8.17
C LYS A 293 -0.56 -11.62 -7.52
N SER A 294 -0.26 -11.04 -6.36
CA SER A 294 -1.11 -10.03 -5.73
C SER A 294 -0.52 -8.64 -5.89
N LEU A 295 -1.37 -7.65 -6.15
CA LEU A 295 -0.93 -6.30 -6.43
C LEU A 295 -0.17 -5.68 -5.24
N ASN A 296 -0.66 -5.88 -4.02
CA ASN A 296 0.02 -5.36 -2.82
C ASN A 296 1.41 -5.98 -2.61
N THR A 297 1.60 -7.27 -2.91
CA THR A 297 2.91 -7.94 -2.83
C THR A 297 3.86 -7.42 -3.91
N ALA A 298 3.41 -7.28 -5.16
CA ALA A 298 4.24 -6.73 -6.23
C ALA A 298 4.65 -5.27 -5.94
N CYS A 299 3.76 -4.46 -5.36
CA CYS A 299 4.09 -3.11 -4.93
C CYS A 299 5.08 -3.10 -3.75
N LYS A 300 4.96 -4.03 -2.79
CA LYS A 300 5.97 -4.20 -1.73
C LYS A 300 7.35 -4.50 -2.33
N GLU A 301 7.43 -5.49 -3.23
CA GLU A 301 8.69 -5.85 -3.91
C GLU A 301 9.27 -4.70 -4.73
N PHE A 302 8.42 -3.83 -5.28
CA PHE A 302 8.88 -2.60 -5.92
C PHE A 302 9.42 -1.59 -4.91
N TYR A 303 8.72 -1.36 -3.79
CA TYR A 303 9.16 -0.43 -2.75
C TYR A 303 10.51 -0.80 -2.14
N GLU A 304 10.84 -2.08 -2.10
CA GLU A 304 12.07 -2.63 -1.51
C GLU A 304 13.19 -2.82 -2.56
N ALA A 305 12.93 -2.55 -3.85
CA ALA A 305 13.91 -2.72 -4.92
C ALA A 305 14.95 -1.59 -4.96
N ASN A 306 16.23 -1.94 -5.17
CA ASN A 306 17.31 -0.95 -5.24
C ASN A 306 17.39 -0.22 -6.59
N ASN A 307 17.10 -0.91 -7.69
CA ASN A 307 17.23 -0.37 -9.06
C ASN A 307 16.05 -0.83 -9.93
N PRO A 308 14.83 -0.30 -9.69
CA PRO A 308 13.69 -0.65 -10.52
C PRO A 308 13.87 -0.16 -11.96
N THR A 309 13.34 -0.91 -12.93
CA THR A 309 13.36 -0.46 -14.33
C THR A 309 12.38 0.70 -14.55
N LYS A 310 12.53 1.41 -15.67
CA LYS A 310 11.63 2.53 -16.00
C LYS A 310 10.16 2.07 -16.12
N GLU A 311 9.95 0.88 -16.68
CA GLU A 311 8.63 0.27 -16.82
C GLU A 311 8.02 -0.08 -15.46
N GLU A 312 8.84 -0.61 -14.54
CA GLU A 312 8.41 -0.90 -13.16
C GLU A 312 8.04 0.37 -12.39
N ILE A 313 8.81 1.46 -12.57
CA ILE A 313 8.49 2.77 -11.99
C ILE A 313 7.17 3.30 -12.55
N GLU A 314 6.94 3.16 -13.85
CA GLU A 314 5.69 3.59 -14.47
C GLU A 314 4.48 2.80 -13.96
N ASP A 315 4.58 1.47 -13.93
CA ASP A 315 3.51 0.60 -13.43
C ASP A 315 3.26 0.84 -11.93
N SER A 316 4.30 1.09 -11.13
CA SER A 316 4.12 1.38 -9.70
C SER A 316 3.44 2.73 -9.46
N TRP A 317 3.80 3.76 -10.23
CA TRP A 317 3.07 5.03 -10.21
C TRP A 317 1.60 4.81 -10.55
N ARG A 318 1.29 3.94 -11.52
CA ARG A 318 -0.08 3.67 -11.94
C ARG A 318 -0.87 2.92 -10.87
N TYR A 319 -0.32 1.84 -10.32
CA TYR A 319 -1.09 0.87 -9.53
C TYR A 319 -0.82 0.92 -8.02
N CYS A 320 0.32 1.45 -7.60
CA CYS A 320 0.75 1.50 -6.20
C CYS A 320 0.60 2.92 -5.60
N SER A 321 0.53 3.97 -6.42
CA SER A 321 0.36 5.35 -5.93
C SER A 321 -1.12 5.75 -5.77
N VAL A 322 -1.40 6.66 -4.85
CA VAL A 322 -2.75 7.17 -4.60
C VAL A 322 -3.35 7.79 -5.87
N LEU A 323 -2.58 8.63 -6.57
CA LEU A 323 -3.07 9.37 -7.74
C LEU A 323 -3.06 8.54 -9.02
N GLY A 324 -2.21 7.51 -9.09
CA GLY A 324 -2.07 6.67 -10.26
C GLY A 324 -1.30 7.33 -11.41
N LYS A 325 -0.51 8.36 -11.11
CA LYS A 325 0.37 9.09 -12.01
C LYS A 325 1.48 9.77 -11.23
N GLU A 326 2.63 9.94 -11.86
CA GLU A 326 3.70 10.78 -11.36
C GLU A 326 3.24 12.24 -11.33
N THR A 327 3.46 12.90 -10.19
CA THR A 327 3.16 14.34 -10.03
C THR A 327 4.44 15.04 -9.60
N ASN A 328 4.88 16.00 -10.41
CA ASN A 328 6.00 16.89 -10.10
C ASN A 328 5.74 17.75 -8.87
#